data_AF-A0AAD3HEW9-F1
#
_entry.id   AF-A0AAD3HEW9-F1
#
_cell.length_a   1.000
_cell.length_b   1.000
_cell.length_c   1.000
_cell.angle_alpha   90.00
_cell.angle_beta   90.00
_cell.angle_gamma   90.00
#
_symmetry.space_group_name_H-M   'P 1'
#
loop_
_entity.id
_entity.type
_entity.pdbx_description
1 polymer ?
#
loop_
_entity_poly.entity_id
_entity_poly.type
_entity_poly.pdbx_seq_one_letter_code
_entity_poly.pdbx_strand_id
1 'polypeptide(L)'
;MSTTANRGCKNAVQLAFASMKTLATDTQRNLSRSLLPLVQQSMNDSYQACLSVPRGTGVFNRMKNTMHSSTSSKVSTMFQSSNVNLLKGIDDLVQQLVTLIGQTAQTINKHLEDVYSIYWDDQNDESKMVDPEMQRKVRQCRDALLPDLNKLCSDLVNIHKLVGIEREALDLDVTAVESLDDVIKRTINEAKEGNEIIDLCDSEEDFEDVLAKLPPAKNSARNMKSPHSCKVKSEPGLFDV
;
A
#
# COMPACT_ATOMS: atom_id res chain seq x y z
N MET A 1 -6.90 2.12 -27.10
CA MET A 1 -6.67 2.83 -25.82
C MET A 1 -6.24 1.89 -24.68
N SER A 2 -6.92 0.75 -24.46
CA SER A 2 -6.51 -0.27 -23.46
C SER A 2 -5.04 -0.74 -23.61
N THR A 3 -4.54 -0.88 -24.83
CA THR A 3 -3.13 -1.25 -25.10
C THR A 3 -2.12 -0.18 -24.68
N THR A 4 -2.48 1.10 -24.74
CA THR A 4 -1.60 2.22 -24.37
C THR A 4 -1.51 2.37 -22.85
N ALA A 5 -2.65 2.26 -22.15
CA ALA A 5 -2.72 2.33 -20.69
C ALA A 5 -1.96 1.18 -20.03
N ASN A 6 -2.18 -0.05 -20.50
CA ASN A 6 -1.45 -1.23 -20.02
C ASN A 6 0.06 -1.12 -20.28
N ARG A 7 0.46 -0.57 -21.43
CA ARG A 7 1.87 -0.32 -21.73
C ARG A 7 2.47 0.74 -20.80
N GLY A 8 1.73 1.82 -20.52
CA GLY A 8 2.13 2.87 -19.58
C GLY A 8 2.34 2.33 -18.17
N CYS A 9 1.36 1.60 -17.63
CA CYS A 9 1.45 0.97 -16.31
C CYS A 9 2.59 -0.04 -16.24
N LYS A 10 2.74 -0.90 -17.26
CA LYS A 10 3.84 -1.88 -17.34
C LYS A 10 5.21 -1.19 -17.34
N ASN A 11 5.37 -0.13 -18.13
CA ASN A 11 6.61 0.64 -18.19
C ASN A 11 6.91 1.32 -16.83
N ALA A 12 5.89 1.89 -16.18
CA ALA A 12 6.03 2.52 -14.87
C ALA A 12 6.52 1.51 -13.82
N VAL A 13 5.91 0.32 -13.78
CA VAL A 13 6.33 -0.77 -12.89
C VAL A 13 7.76 -1.23 -13.19
N GLN A 14 8.11 -1.43 -14.46
CA GLN A 14 9.46 -1.85 -14.85
C GLN A 14 10.52 -0.82 -14.46
N LEU A 15 10.24 0.46 -14.71
CA LEU A 15 11.13 1.56 -14.32
C LEU A 15 11.30 1.61 -12.80
N ALA A 16 10.20 1.48 -12.05
CA ALA A 16 10.21 1.48 -10.60
C ALA A 16 11.07 0.34 -10.02
N PHE A 17 10.91 -0.88 -10.52
CA PHE A 17 11.75 -2.01 -10.09
C PHE A 17 13.23 -1.82 -10.43
N ALA A 18 13.54 -1.24 -11.60
CA ALA A 18 14.93 -0.91 -11.95
C ALA A 18 15.51 0.14 -10.99
N SER A 19 14.75 1.17 -10.65
CA SER A 19 15.16 2.20 -9.68
C SER A 19 15.34 1.62 -8.27
N MET A 20 14.42 0.79 -7.79
CA MET A 20 14.53 0.10 -6.50
C MET A 20 15.78 -0.78 -6.42
N LYS A 21 16.08 -1.51 -7.50
CA LYS A 21 17.29 -2.35 -7.59
C LYS A 21 18.57 -1.52 -7.51
N THR A 22 18.63 -0.42 -8.26
CA THR A 22 19.78 0.51 -8.24
C THR A 22 19.97 1.09 -6.84
N LEU A 23 18.89 1.59 -6.23
CA LEU A 23 18.92 2.14 -4.88
C LEU A 23 19.42 1.13 -3.84
N ALA A 24 18.90 -0.10 -3.88
CA ALA A 24 19.32 -1.17 -2.97
C ALA A 24 20.81 -1.50 -3.14
N THR A 25 21.28 -1.58 -4.39
CA THR A 25 22.70 -1.87 -4.71
C THR A 25 23.62 -0.75 -4.21
N ASP A 26 23.24 0.51 -4.43
CA ASP A 26 24.03 1.66 -4.00
C ASP A 26 24.06 1.77 -2.47
N THR A 27 22.92 1.55 -1.81
CA THR A 27 22.82 1.57 -0.35
C THR A 27 23.65 0.46 0.27
N GLN A 28 23.55 -0.77 -0.24
CA GLN A 28 24.39 -1.88 0.19
C GLN A 28 25.88 -1.56 0.03
N ARG A 29 26.27 -0.98 -1.12
CA ARG A 29 27.66 -0.59 -1.39
C ARG A 29 28.15 0.46 -0.42
N ASN A 30 27.33 1.48 -0.13
CA ASN A 30 27.66 2.55 0.79
C ASN A 30 27.78 2.04 2.23
N LEU A 31 26.86 1.17 2.67
CA LEU A 31 26.95 0.53 3.98
C LEU A 31 28.24 -0.30 4.11
N SER A 32 28.53 -1.15 3.12
CA SER A 32 29.77 -1.95 3.10
C SER A 32 31.02 -1.08 3.19
N ARG A 33 31.05 0.06 2.50
CA ARG A 33 32.17 1.01 2.52
C ARG A 33 32.29 1.79 3.82
N SER A 34 31.20 1.97 4.55
CA SER A 34 31.17 2.75 5.80
C SER A 34 31.68 1.99 7.03
N LEU A 35 31.61 0.65 7.02
CA LEU A 35 31.96 -0.18 8.18
C LEU A 35 33.45 -0.08 8.57
N LEU A 36 34.35 -0.12 7.58
CA LEU A 36 35.79 -0.07 7.85
C LEU A 36 36.23 1.28 8.43
N PRO A 37 35.83 2.44 7.87
CA PRO A 37 36.08 3.75 8.48
C PRO A 37 35.56 3.85 9.91
N LEU A 38 34.36 3.31 10.21
CA LEU A 38 33.80 3.32 11.57
C LEU A 38 34.66 2.53 12.56
N VAL A 39 35.12 1.34 12.16
CA VAL A 39 36.04 0.52 12.95
C VAL A 39 37.37 1.24 13.19
N GLN A 40 37.95 1.84 12.14
CA GLN A 40 39.18 2.60 12.24
C GLN A 40 39.05 3.80 13.17
N GLN A 41 37.95 4.55 13.06
CA GLN A 41 37.66 5.70 13.90
C GLN A 41 37.50 5.28 15.37
N SER A 42 36.80 4.18 15.65
CA SER A 42 36.64 3.64 17.01
C SER A 42 37.99 3.26 17.65
N MET A 43 38.91 2.74 16.84
CA MET A 43 40.25 2.36 17.29
C MET A 43 41.23 3.53 17.45
N ASN A 44 40.88 4.74 17.00
CA ASN A 44 41.78 5.89 17.03
C ASN A 44 42.33 6.17 18.44
N ASP A 45 41.47 6.19 19.47
CA ASP A 45 41.91 6.45 20.84
C ASP A 45 42.88 5.38 21.35
N SER A 46 42.71 4.11 20.94
CA SER A 46 43.64 3.03 21.29
C SER A 46 45.01 3.29 20.68
N TYR A 47 45.06 3.76 19.42
CA TYR A 47 46.31 4.15 18.79
C TYR A 47 46.95 5.36 19.50
N GLN A 48 46.16 6.38 19.86
CA GLN A 48 46.66 7.54 20.60
C GLN A 48 47.19 7.17 21.99
N ALA A 49 46.51 6.26 22.69
CA ALA A 49 46.95 5.75 23.99
C ALA A 49 48.30 5.02 23.87
N CYS A 50 48.50 4.23 22.82
CA CYS A 50 49.79 3.59 22.54
C CYS A 50 50.90 4.59 22.21
N LEU A 51 50.60 5.65 21.45
CA LEU A 51 51.57 6.70 21.11
C LEU A 51 51.99 7.52 22.34
N SER A 52 51.10 7.62 23.33
CA SER A 52 51.33 8.38 24.57
C SER A 52 52.15 7.61 25.63
N VAL A 53 52.54 6.36 25.37
CA VAL A 53 53.31 5.55 26.32
C VAL A 53 54.72 6.13 26.52
N PRO A 54 55.21 6.30 27.78
CA PRO A 54 56.54 6.82 28.05
C PRO A 54 57.68 5.99 27.42
N ARG A 55 58.62 6.69 26.78
CA ARG A 55 59.82 6.09 26.17
C ARG A 55 60.77 5.51 27.22
N GLY A 56 61.59 4.54 26.81
CA GLY A 56 62.60 3.88 27.67
C GLY A 56 62.66 2.36 27.47
N THR A 57 63.48 1.69 28.26
CA THR A 57 63.61 0.21 28.23
C THR A 57 62.24 -0.45 28.43
N GLY A 58 61.88 -1.39 27.56
CA GLY A 58 60.59 -2.10 27.60
C GLY A 58 59.40 -1.32 27.04
N VAL A 59 59.60 -0.21 26.31
CA VAL A 59 58.50 0.56 25.69
C VAL A 59 57.59 -0.30 24.82
N PHE A 60 58.15 -1.24 24.05
CA PHE A 60 57.36 -2.14 23.21
C PHE A 60 56.35 -2.98 24.01
N ASN A 61 56.76 -3.56 25.14
CA ASN A 61 55.86 -4.34 25.99
C ASN A 61 54.77 -3.47 26.61
N ARG A 62 55.10 -2.23 27.01
CA ARG A 62 54.11 -1.28 27.51
C ARG A 62 53.10 -0.89 26.43
N MET A 63 53.56 -0.59 25.22
CA MET A 63 52.69 -0.31 24.07
C MET A 63 51.79 -1.50 23.74
N LYS A 64 52.34 -2.72 23.71
CA LYS A 64 51.59 -3.96 23.48
C LYS A 64 50.50 -4.17 24.53
N ASN A 65 50.80 -4.01 25.82
CA ASN A 65 49.84 -4.17 26.90
C ASN A 65 48.74 -3.09 26.85
N THR A 66 49.13 -1.85 26.52
CA THR A 66 48.19 -0.73 26.35
C THR A 66 47.26 -0.98 25.16
N MET A 67 47.79 -1.45 24.02
CA MET A 67 46.99 -1.79 22.84
C MET A 67 46.03 -2.93 23.14
N HIS A 68 46.53 -4.00 23.77
CA HIS A 68 45.74 -5.18 24.08
C HIS A 68 44.57 -4.86 25.02
N SER A 69 44.83 -4.15 26.12
CA SER A 69 43.79 -3.73 27.07
C SER A 69 42.75 -2.81 26.42
N SER A 70 43.21 -1.79 25.68
CA SER A 70 42.32 -0.84 25.01
C SER A 70 41.48 -1.51 23.91
N THR A 71 42.09 -2.38 23.11
CA THR A 71 41.39 -3.12 22.05
C THR A 71 40.38 -4.09 22.63
N SER A 72 40.75 -4.86 23.66
CA SER A 72 39.84 -5.82 24.30
C SER A 72 38.59 -5.11 24.86
N SER A 73 38.77 -3.93 25.46
CA SER A 73 37.64 -3.12 25.93
C SER A 73 36.78 -2.54 24.81
N LYS A 74 37.38 -2.16 23.67
CA LYS A 74 36.65 -1.48 22.58
C LYS A 74 36.00 -2.41 21.56
N VAL A 75 36.51 -3.64 21.42
CA VAL A 75 36.04 -4.59 20.40
C VAL A 75 34.52 -4.80 20.49
N SER A 76 33.99 -5.07 21.69
CA SER A 76 32.55 -5.31 21.86
C SER A 76 31.71 -4.09 21.45
N THR A 77 32.05 -2.90 21.97
CA THR A 77 31.32 -1.66 21.67
C THR A 77 31.43 -1.24 20.21
N MET A 78 32.60 -1.45 19.59
CA MET A 78 32.84 -1.13 18.18
C MET A 78 31.98 -1.97 17.25
N PHE A 79 31.94 -3.29 17.47
CA PHE A 79 31.08 -4.19 16.68
C PHE A 79 29.60 -3.91 16.94
N GLN A 80 29.20 -3.65 18.18
CA GLN A 80 27.83 -3.27 18.51
C GLN A 80 27.41 -1.98 17.78
N SER A 81 28.21 -0.91 17.85
CA SER A 81 27.93 0.34 17.16
C SER A 81 27.87 0.18 15.64
N SER A 82 28.79 -0.61 15.07
CA SER A 82 28.80 -0.92 13.64
C SER A 82 27.56 -1.70 13.22
N ASN A 83 27.11 -2.65 14.05
CA ASN A 83 25.90 -3.43 13.80
C ASN A 83 24.64 -2.58 13.90
N VAL A 84 24.55 -1.67 14.89
CA VAL A 84 23.45 -0.72 15.01
C VAL A 84 23.37 0.18 13.77
N ASN A 85 24.50 0.70 13.29
CA ASN A 85 24.54 1.50 12.07
C ASN A 85 24.14 0.70 10.82
N LEU A 86 24.56 -0.56 10.74
CA LEU A 86 24.18 -1.46 9.65
C LEU A 86 22.66 -1.71 9.64
N LEU A 87 22.08 -2.06 10.79
CA LEU A 87 20.64 -2.30 10.94
C LEU A 87 19.83 -1.05 10.63
N LYS A 88 20.28 0.12 11.10
CA LYS A 88 19.66 1.40 10.76
C LYS A 88 19.70 1.67 9.26
N GLY A 89 20.83 1.41 8.60
CA GLY A 89 20.95 1.57 7.15
C GLY A 89 20.04 0.63 6.35
N ILE A 90 19.77 -0.57 6.89
CA ILE A 90 18.79 -1.50 6.30
C ILE A 90 17.37 -0.98 6.48
N ASP A 91 17.03 -0.47 7.67
CA ASP A 91 15.71 0.13 7.93
C ASP A 91 15.46 1.35 7.03
N ASP A 92 16.46 2.24 6.91
CA ASP A 92 16.41 3.40 6.01
C ASP A 92 16.20 2.98 4.55
N LEU A 93 16.81 1.87 4.10
CA LEU A 93 16.57 1.30 2.76
C LEU A 93 15.14 0.80 2.61
N VAL A 94 14.61 0.08 3.60
CA VAL A 94 13.24 -0.43 3.59
C VAL A 94 12.24 0.73 3.47
N GLN A 95 12.41 1.80 4.26
CA GLN A 95 11.53 2.98 4.20
C GLN A 95 11.56 3.67 2.83
N GLN A 96 12.74 3.76 2.20
CA GLN A 96 12.85 4.32 0.86
C GLN A 96 12.18 3.43 -0.20
N LEU A 97 12.30 2.11 -0.08
CA LEU A 97 11.61 1.16 -0.96
C LEU A 97 10.08 1.27 -0.82
N VAL A 98 9.57 1.35 0.41
CA VAL A 98 8.13 1.58 0.67
C VAL A 98 7.65 2.87 0.00
N THR A 99 8.43 3.95 0.14
CA THR A 99 8.12 5.23 -0.49
C THR A 99 8.06 5.12 -2.03
N LEU A 100 9.03 4.45 -2.65
CA LEU A 100 9.06 4.23 -4.10
C LEU A 100 7.88 3.38 -4.57
N ILE A 101 7.51 2.34 -3.83
CA ILE A 101 6.34 1.51 -4.13
C ILE A 101 5.07 2.36 -4.07
N GLY A 102 4.91 3.18 -3.03
CA GLY A 102 3.77 4.09 -2.89
C GLY A 102 3.65 5.10 -4.03
N GLN A 103 4.77 5.73 -4.43
CA GLN A 103 4.82 6.65 -5.58
C GLN A 103 4.47 5.94 -6.91
N THR A 104 4.93 4.70 -7.08
CA THR A 104 4.62 3.90 -8.26
C THR A 104 3.14 3.56 -8.32
N ALA A 105 2.55 3.15 -7.19
CA ALA A 105 1.11 2.88 -7.09
C ALA A 105 0.28 4.15 -7.40
N GLN A 106 0.67 5.31 -6.89
CA GLN A 106 0.03 6.59 -7.22
C GLN A 106 0.13 6.91 -8.72
N THR A 107 1.28 6.66 -9.34
CA THR A 107 1.49 6.89 -10.78
C THR A 107 0.59 5.96 -11.61
N ILE A 108 0.48 4.69 -11.22
CA ILE A 108 -0.42 3.72 -11.87
C ILE A 108 -1.88 4.17 -11.71
N ASN A 109 -2.30 4.52 -10.49
CA ASN A 109 -3.66 4.99 -10.21
C ASN A 109 -4.00 6.22 -11.05
N LYS A 110 -3.11 7.21 -11.11
CA LYS A 110 -3.30 8.39 -11.94
C LYS A 110 -3.43 8.03 -13.43
N HIS A 111 -2.60 7.12 -13.94
CA HIS A 111 -2.73 6.67 -15.33
C HIS A 111 -4.04 5.93 -15.60
N LEU A 112 -4.52 5.14 -14.65
CA LEU A 112 -5.81 4.47 -14.76
C LEU A 112 -6.94 5.51 -14.70
N GLU A 113 -6.89 6.45 -13.76
CA GLU A 113 -7.86 7.55 -13.64
C GLU A 113 -7.91 8.41 -14.90
N ASP A 114 -6.76 8.81 -15.47
CA ASP A 114 -6.69 9.56 -16.73
C ASP A 114 -7.32 8.80 -17.91
N VAL A 115 -7.14 7.47 -17.96
CA VAL A 115 -7.68 6.64 -19.04
C VAL A 115 -9.16 6.34 -18.83
N TYR A 116 -9.58 6.15 -17.58
CA TYR A 116 -10.93 5.71 -17.25
C TYR A 116 -11.89 6.86 -16.92
N SER A 117 -11.42 8.04 -16.56
CA SER A 117 -12.22 9.26 -16.31
C SER A 117 -13.13 9.59 -17.50
N ILE A 118 -12.65 9.38 -18.72
CA ILE A 118 -13.44 9.53 -19.97
C ILE A 118 -14.72 8.68 -19.93
N TYR A 119 -14.72 7.53 -19.24
CA TYR A 119 -15.90 6.67 -19.14
C TYR A 119 -16.83 7.03 -17.96
N TRP A 120 -16.36 7.85 -17.02
CA TRP A 120 -17.12 8.24 -15.83
C TRP A 120 -17.71 9.65 -15.92
N ASP A 121 -17.01 10.59 -16.57
CA ASP A 121 -17.44 11.99 -16.69
C ASP A 121 -18.67 12.20 -17.59
N ASP A 122 -18.97 11.25 -18.50
CA ASP A 122 -20.11 11.35 -19.43
C ASP A 122 -21.45 10.89 -18.84
N GLN A 123 -21.52 10.39 -17.60
CA GLN A 123 -22.82 9.98 -17.01
C GLN A 123 -23.70 11.16 -16.57
N ASN A 124 -23.14 12.36 -16.42
CA ASN A 124 -23.88 13.56 -16.01
C ASN A 124 -24.24 14.49 -17.17
N ASP A 125 -23.74 14.24 -18.37
CA ASP A 125 -23.97 15.06 -19.56
C ASP A 125 -24.86 14.28 -20.54
N GLU A 126 -26.18 14.40 -20.42
CA GLU A 126 -27.17 13.71 -21.30
C GLU A 126 -26.91 13.98 -22.79
N SER A 127 -26.14 15.03 -23.12
CA SER A 127 -25.77 15.40 -24.48
C SER A 127 -24.66 14.53 -25.11
N LYS A 128 -23.95 13.73 -24.32
CA LYS A 128 -22.87 12.83 -24.78
C LYS A 128 -23.19 11.38 -24.45
N MET A 129 -24.11 10.78 -25.22
CA MET A 129 -24.28 9.33 -25.18
C MET A 129 -23.01 8.65 -25.69
N VAL A 130 -22.22 8.09 -24.77
CA VAL A 130 -21.17 7.12 -25.09
C VAL A 130 -21.82 5.95 -25.82
N ASP A 131 -21.28 5.61 -27.00
CA ASP A 131 -21.73 4.46 -27.80
C ASP A 131 -21.85 3.19 -26.93
N PRO A 132 -23.04 2.55 -26.87
CA PRO A 132 -23.28 1.31 -26.12
C PRO A 132 -22.27 0.19 -26.45
N GLU A 133 -21.79 0.14 -27.69
CA GLU A 133 -20.80 -0.87 -28.09
C GLU A 133 -19.45 -0.67 -27.39
N MET A 134 -19.03 0.59 -27.22
CA MET A 134 -17.82 0.94 -26.50
C MET A 134 -17.94 0.59 -25.01
N GLN A 135 -19.08 0.87 -24.37
CA GLN A 135 -19.32 0.48 -22.98
C GLN A 135 -19.22 -1.04 -22.78
N ARG A 136 -19.81 -1.83 -23.69
CA ARG A 136 -19.74 -3.30 -23.63
C ARG A 136 -18.29 -3.79 -23.73
N LYS A 137 -17.48 -3.23 -24.63
CA LYS A 137 -16.06 -3.58 -24.77
C LYS A 137 -15.26 -3.25 -23.51
N VAL A 138 -15.54 -2.13 -22.86
CA VAL A 138 -14.89 -1.74 -21.59
C VAL A 138 -15.25 -2.72 -20.47
N ARG A 139 -16.54 -3.08 -20.32
CA ARG A 139 -16.98 -4.09 -19.34
C ARG A 139 -16.27 -5.43 -19.57
N GLN A 140 -16.22 -5.89 -20.82
CA GLN A 140 -15.50 -7.11 -21.17
C GLN A 140 -14.00 -7.05 -20.82
N CYS A 141 -13.34 -5.93 -21.10
CA CYS A 141 -11.93 -5.76 -20.70
C CYS A 141 -11.76 -5.79 -19.18
N ARG A 142 -12.63 -5.11 -18.43
CA ARG A 142 -12.62 -5.12 -16.96
C ARG A 142 -12.83 -6.54 -16.42
N ASP A 143 -13.83 -7.24 -16.93
CA ASP A 143 -14.17 -8.58 -16.48
C ASP A 143 -13.09 -9.60 -16.84
N ALA A 144 -12.36 -9.39 -17.94
CA ALA A 144 -11.18 -10.18 -18.30
C ALA A 144 -9.95 -9.90 -17.42
N LEU A 145 -9.82 -8.69 -16.85
CA LEU A 145 -8.72 -8.29 -15.96
C LEU A 145 -8.93 -8.73 -14.49
N LEU A 146 -10.18 -8.90 -14.08
CA LEU A 146 -10.56 -9.28 -12.71
C LEU A 146 -9.84 -10.56 -12.18
N PRO A 147 -9.71 -11.66 -12.96
CA PRO A 147 -9.00 -12.85 -12.50
C PRO A 147 -7.52 -12.61 -12.19
N ASP A 148 -6.83 -11.82 -13.02
CA ASP A 148 -5.41 -11.50 -12.82
C ASP A 148 -5.22 -10.62 -11.59
N LEU A 149 -6.12 -9.65 -11.35
CA LEU A 149 -6.12 -8.82 -10.15
C LEU A 149 -6.39 -9.66 -8.88
N ASN A 150 -7.32 -10.61 -8.95
CA ASN A 150 -7.60 -11.52 -7.84
C ASN A 150 -6.39 -12.41 -7.52
N LYS A 151 -5.71 -12.91 -8.55
CA LYS A 151 -4.46 -13.67 -8.37
C LYS A 151 -3.38 -12.81 -7.72
N LEU A 152 -3.16 -11.60 -8.22
CA LEU A 152 -2.20 -10.67 -7.64
C LEU A 152 -2.52 -10.36 -6.17
N CYS A 153 -3.80 -10.15 -5.83
CA CYS A 153 -4.23 -9.95 -4.46
C CYS A 153 -3.93 -11.19 -3.59
N SER A 154 -4.19 -12.40 -4.10
CA SER A 154 -3.87 -13.64 -3.39
C SER A 154 -2.36 -13.79 -3.16
N ASP A 155 -1.53 -13.49 -4.16
CA ASP A 155 -0.07 -13.53 -4.05
C ASP A 155 0.42 -12.52 -3.01
N LEU A 156 -0.17 -11.32 -2.98
CA LEU A 156 0.16 -10.27 -2.03
C LEU A 156 -0.24 -10.65 -0.59
N VAL A 157 -1.39 -11.30 -0.40
CA VAL A 157 -1.80 -11.86 0.91
C VAL A 157 -0.81 -12.93 1.37
N ASN A 158 -0.36 -13.82 0.47
CA ASN A 158 0.64 -14.83 0.80
C ASN A 158 1.97 -14.20 1.21
N ILE A 159 2.40 -13.15 0.51
CA ILE A 159 3.62 -12.39 0.85
C ILE A 159 3.47 -11.76 2.24
N HIS A 160 2.35 -11.09 2.53
CA HIS A 160 2.11 -10.50 3.86
C HIS A 160 2.18 -11.55 4.96
N LYS A 161 1.57 -12.72 4.76
CA LYS A 161 1.63 -13.84 5.70
C LYS A 161 3.07 -14.34 5.92
N LEU A 162 3.87 -14.45 4.87
CA LEU A 162 5.27 -14.86 4.96
C LEU A 162 6.14 -13.83 5.71
N VAL A 163 5.83 -12.55 5.56
CA VAL A 163 6.53 -11.46 6.26
C VAL A 163 6.04 -11.30 7.71
N GLY A 164 4.94 -11.96 8.09
CA GLY A 164 4.34 -11.84 9.42
C GLY A 164 3.58 -10.53 9.64
N ILE A 165 3.17 -9.86 8.55
CA ILE A 165 2.32 -8.67 8.63
C ILE A 165 0.87 -9.15 8.67
N GLU A 166 0.25 -9.06 9.85
CA GLU A 166 -1.20 -9.26 9.98
C GLU A 166 -1.91 -8.06 9.37
N ARG A 167 -2.65 -8.30 8.28
CA ARG A 167 -3.49 -7.26 7.69
C ARG A 167 -4.73 -7.14 8.58
N GLU A 168 -4.94 -5.98 9.20
CA GLU A 168 -6.24 -5.68 9.80
C GLU A 168 -7.30 -5.91 8.72
N ALA A 169 -8.25 -6.80 9.01
CA ALA A 169 -9.40 -6.97 8.15
C ALA A 169 -10.09 -5.61 8.10
N LEU A 170 -10.04 -4.94 6.94
CA LEU A 170 -10.87 -3.78 6.68
C LEU A 170 -12.30 -4.28 6.80
N ASP A 171 -12.91 -3.99 7.95
CA ASP A 171 -14.33 -4.19 8.20
C ASP A 171 -15.05 -3.11 7.39
N LEU A 172 -15.04 -3.30 6.07
CA LEU A 172 -15.91 -2.60 5.15
C LEU A 172 -17.30 -3.10 5.51
N ASP A 173 -17.96 -2.33 6.37
CA ASP A 173 -19.40 -2.40 6.57
C ASP A 173 -20.02 -2.02 5.22
N VAL A 174 -20.03 -2.97 4.29
CA VAL A 174 -20.72 -2.87 3.02
C VAL A 174 -22.18 -2.81 3.40
N THR A 175 -22.67 -1.59 3.66
CA THR A 175 -24.10 -1.31 3.75
C THR A 175 -24.68 -1.92 2.50
N ALA A 176 -25.41 -3.02 2.66
CA ALA A 176 -25.88 -3.87 1.59
C ALA A 176 -26.44 -2.99 0.48
N VAL A 177 -25.72 -2.92 -0.64
CA VAL A 177 -26.28 -2.35 -1.86
C VAL A 177 -27.35 -3.35 -2.25
N GLU A 178 -28.60 -2.99 -1.95
CA GLU A 178 -29.76 -3.82 -2.23
C GLU A 178 -29.69 -4.23 -3.70
N SER A 179 -29.74 -5.54 -3.96
CA SER A 179 -29.72 -5.99 -5.34
C SER A 179 -30.96 -5.47 -6.05
N LEU A 180 -30.88 -5.27 -7.37
CA LEU A 180 -32.05 -4.85 -8.16
C LEU A 180 -33.25 -5.79 -7.93
N ASP A 181 -32.97 -7.08 -7.75
CA ASP A 181 -33.98 -8.09 -7.41
C ASP A 181 -34.63 -7.86 -6.05
N ASP A 182 -33.89 -7.35 -5.06
CA ASP A 182 -34.42 -7.01 -3.74
C ASP A 182 -35.30 -5.76 -3.79
N VAL A 183 -34.91 -4.78 -4.61
CA VAL A 183 -35.72 -3.58 -4.88
C VAL A 183 -37.03 -3.99 -5.57
N ILE A 184 -36.96 -4.85 -6.59
CA ILE A 184 -38.14 -5.36 -7.31
C ILE A 184 -39.06 -6.18 -6.40
N LYS A 185 -38.51 -7.07 -5.57
CA LYS A 185 -39.31 -7.85 -4.61
C LYS A 185 -40.02 -6.95 -3.60
N ARG A 186 -39.35 -5.89 -3.14
CA ARG A 186 -39.95 -4.92 -2.23
C ARG A 186 -41.09 -4.17 -2.90
N THR A 187 -40.89 -3.62 -4.10
CA THR A 187 -41.96 -2.91 -4.81
C THR A 187 -43.14 -3.83 -5.13
N ILE A 188 -42.91 -5.10 -5.46
CA ILE A 188 -43.98 -6.10 -5.63
C ILE A 188 -44.73 -6.34 -4.32
N ASN A 189 -44.03 -6.43 -3.18
CA ASN A 189 -44.66 -6.66 -1.89
C ASN A 189 -45.43 -5.42 -1.39
N GLU A 190 -44.87 -4.22 -1.58
CA GLU A 190 -45.56 -2.96 -1.28
C GLU A 190 -46.83 -2.79 -2.13
N ALA A 191 -46.78 -3.16 -3.42
CA ALA A 191 -47.97 -3.16 -4.29
C ALA A 191 -49.04 -4.17 -3.83
N LYS A 192 -48.62 -5.37 -3.39
CA LYS A 192 -49.52 -6.39 -2.84
C LYS A 192 -50.18 -5.95 -1.53
N GLU A 193 -49.45 -5.28 -0.64
CA GLU A 193 -49.98 -4.77 0.63
C GLU A 193 -50.87 -3.54 0.44
N GLY A 194 -50.59 -2.71 -0.56
CA GLY A 194 -51.42 -1.56 -0.95
C GLY A 194 -52.76 -1.94 -1.60
N ASN A 195 -53.00 -3.23 -1.87
CA ASN A 195 -54.16 -3.73 -2.61
C ASN A 195 -54.31 -3.07 -4.00
N GLU A 196 -53.22 -2.54 -4.54
CA GLU A 196 -53.13 -1.97 -5.88
C GLU A 196 -52.86 -3.17 -6.81
N ILE A 197 -53.94 -3.80 -7.26
CA ILE A 197 -53.86 -4.94 -8.18
C ILE A 197 -53.30 -4.40 -9.49
N ILE A 198 -52.01 -4.60 -9.72
CA ILE A 198 -51.39 -4.45 -11.04
C ILE A 198 -51.89 -5.63 -11.85
N ASP A 199 -52.96 -5.40 -12.61
CA ASP A 199 -53.50 -6.36 -13.58
C ASP A 199 -52.54 -6.41 -14.78
N LEU A 200 -51.63 -7.39 -14.78
CA LEU A 200 -50.66 -7.62 -15.85
C LEU A 200 -51.20 -8.52 -16.97
N CYS A 201 -52.49 -8.86 -16.96
CA CYS A 201 -53.04 -9.87 -17.86
C CYS A 201 -53.98 -9.33 -18.95
N ASP A 202 -54.41 -8.06 -18.92
CA ASP A 202 -55.46 -7.57 -19.84
C ASP A 202 -55.15 -6.28 -20.62
N SER A 203 -53.90 -5.81 -20.68
CA SER A 203 -53.56 -4.66 -21.54
C SER A 203 -52.36 -4.94 -22.43
N GLU A 204 -52.57 -4.90 -23.75
CA GLU A 204 -51.55 -4.80 -24.81
C GLU A 204 -50.78 -3.45 -24.74
N GLU A 205 -50.56 -2.89 -23.56
CA GLU A 205 -49.77 -1.67 -23.38
C GLU A 205 -48.27 -2.02 -23.36
N ASP A 206 -47.53 -1.38 -24.27
CA ASP A 206 -46.09 -1.53 -24.43
C ASP A 206 -45.34 -1.30 -23.10
N PHE A 207 -44.43 -2.21 -22.78
CA PHE A 207 -43.67 -2.25 -21.51
C PHE A 207 -42.89 -0.96 -21.19
N GLU A 208 -42.64 -0.11 -22.20
CA GLU A 208 -41.99 1.20 -22.02
C GLU A 208 -42.90 2.23 -21.30
N ASP A 209 -44.22 2.20 -21.50
CA ASP A 209 -45.15 3.16 -20.88
C ASP A 209 -45.37 2.88 -19.38
N VAL A 210 -45.15 1.64 -18.94
CA VAL A 210 -45.23 1.24 -17.53
C VAL A 210 -44.03 1.75 -16.75
N LEU A 211 -42.83 1.76 -17.36
CA LEU A 211 -41.61 2.28 -16.74
C LEU A 211 -41.66 3.80 -16.53
N ALA A 212 -42.36 4.54 -17.40
CA ALA A 212 -42.53 5.98 -17.28
C ALA A 212 -43.47 6.42 -16.14
N LYS A 213 -44.35 5.52 -15.66
CA LYS A 213 -45.32 5.80 -14.59
C LYS A 213 -44.81 5.47 -13.18
N LEU A 214 -43.62 4.88 -13.06
CA LEU A 214 -43.03 4.62 -11.74
C LEU A 214 -42.69 5.94 -11.04
N PRO A 215 -43.12 6.16 -9.78
CA PRO A 215 -42.78 7.36 -9.05
C PRO A 215 -41.24 7.45 -8.89
N PRO A 216 -40.66 8.66 -8.97
CA PRO A 216 -39.23 8.83 -8.81
C PRO A 216 -38.82 8.29 -7.44
N ALA A 217 -37.79 7.43 -7.43
CA ALA A 217 -37.27 6.81 -6.22
C ALA A 217 -37.06 7.89 -5.15
N LYS A 218 -37.81 7.78 -4.05
CA LYS A 218 -37.65 8.69 -2.91
C LYS A 218 -36.25 8.45 -2.36
N ASN A 219 -35.31 9.35 -2.69
CA ASN A 219 -34.00 9.39 -2.06
C ASN A 219 -34.22 9.50 -0.56
N SER A 220 -34.04 8.38 0.14
CA SER A 220 -34.12 8.29 1.59
C SER A 220 -32.99 9.16 2.14
N ALA A 221 -33.32 10.38 2.53
CA ALA A 221 -32.41 11.31 3.17
C ALA A 221 -31.99 10.70 4.52
N ARG A 222 -30.91 9.92 4.52
CA ARG A 222 -30.40 9.27 5.72
C ARG A 222 -29.48 10.23 6.46
N ASN A 223 -30.06 10.79 7.51
CA ASN A 223 -29.44 11.59 8.56
C ASN A 223 -28.14 10.93 9.04
N MET A 224 -26.98 11.48 8.65
CA MET A 224 -25.67 11.03 9.13
C MET A 224 -25.47 11.49 10.58
N LYS A 225 -25.81 10.64 11.55
CA LYS A 225 -25.22 10.75 12.89
C LYS A 225 -23.80 10.18 12.82
N SER A 226 -22.81 11.07 12.90
CA SER A 226 -21.39 10.75 13.10
C SER A 226 -21.21 9.88 14.35
N PRO A 227 -20.63 8.66 14.24
CA PRO A 227 -20.18 7.91 15.40
C PRO A 227 -18.72 8.25 15.70
N HIS A 228 -18.54 8.86 16.87
CA HIS A 228 -17.46 8.68 17.84
C HIS A 228 -15.97 8.69 17.41
N SER A 229 -15.28 9.67 18.00
CA SER A 229 -13.85 9.70 18.25
C SER A 229 -13.31 8.40 18.85
N CYS A 230 -12.41 7.72 18.13
CA CYS A 230 -11.52 6.72 18.71
C CYS A 230 -10.55 7.40 19.69
N LYS A 231 -10.82 7.26 21.00
CA LYS A 231 -9.80 7.47 22.03
C LYS A 231 -8.83 6.28 21.99
N VAL A 232 -7.62 6.54 21.50
CA VAL A 232 -6.49 5.63 21.62
C VAL A 232 -6.18 5.45 23.11
N LYS A 233 -6.40 4.25 23.65
CA LYS A 233 -5.87 3.86 24.96
C LYS A 233 -4.38 3.56 24.79
N SER A 234 -3.53 4.43 25.32
CA SER A 234 -2.12 4.14 25.56
C SER A 234 -2.00 3.19 26.76
N GLU A 235 -1.58 1.95 26.55
CA GLU A 235 -1.13 1.08 27.63
C GLU A 235 0.29 1.47 28.08
N PRO A 236 0.57 1.55 29.39
CA PRO A 236 1.90 1.80 29.90
C PRO A 236 2.68 0.48 30.05
N GLY A 237 3.84 0.43 29.40
CA GLY A 237 5.11 -0.08 29.92
C GLY A 237 5.20 -1.52 30.42
N LEU A 238 6.06 -2.31 29.77
CA LEU A 238 6.81 -3.35 30.46
C LEU A 238 8.12 -3.67 29.72
N PHE A 239 9.20 -2.93 30.01
CA PHE A 239 10.57 -3.44 29.92
C PHE A 239 11.48 -2.60 30.83
N ASP A 240 11.57 -3.05 32.08
CA ASP A 240 12.77 -2.91 32.91
C ASP A 240 13.56 -4.22 32.76
N VAL A 241 14.68 -4.18 32.02
CA VAL A 241 15.94 -4.92 32.27
C VAL A 241 17.07 -4.17 31.58
#